data_AF-A0A7X0ASZ4-F1
#
_entry.id   AF-A0A7X0ASZ4-F1
#
_cell.length_a   1.000
_cell.length_b   1.000
_cell.length_c   1.000
_cell.angle_alpha   90.00
_cell.angle_beta   90.00
_cell.angle_gamma   90.00
#
_symmetry.space_group_name_H-M   'P 1'
#
loop_
_entity.id
_entity.type
_entity.pdbx_description
1 polymer ?
#
loop_
_entity_poly.entity_id
_entity_poly.type
_entity_poly.pdbx_seq_one_letter_code
_entity_poly.pdbx_strand_id
1 'polypeptide(L)'
;MFAGMGQEAERGKPMTNKKRAILGGMAAALAVVAILCTQITIFVIQPIGSIPDGKTLVISRLNKMEFIDSADAMCDRIQDGVSILCRGMLLGTVAKNATIYLRLPYSKWLYSVSTGGKEFDR
;
A
#
# COMPACT_ATOMS: atom_id res chain seq x y z
N MET A 1 -48.52 -29.23 -10.47
CA MET A 1 -49.13 -28.17 -11.29
C MET A 1 -48.03 -27.17 -11.62
N PHE A 2 -47.65 -27.08 -12.91
CA PHE A 2 -46.78 -26.09 -13.56
C PHE A 2 -45.31 -25.99 -13.10
N ALA A 3 -44.36 -26.53 -13.88
CA ALA A 3 -43.62 -25.89 -14.99
C ALA A 3 -42.32 -25.26 -14.44
N GLY A 4 -41.10 -25.70 -14.78
CA GLY A 4 -40.58 -25.93 -16.13
C GLY A 4 -39.94 -24.63 -16.62
N MET A 5 -38.63 -24.46 -16.38
CA MET A 5 -37.67 -23.47 -16.93
C MET A 5 -36.35 -23.69 -16.17
N GLY A 6 -35.31 -24.32 -16.70
CA GLY A 6 -34.60 -23.92 -17.91
C GLY A 6 -33.35 -23.12 -17.53
N GLN A 7 -32.40 -23.71 -16.80
CA GLN A 7 -31.02 -23.21 -16.77
C GLN A 7 -30.19 -24.08 -17.67
N GLU A 8 -30.02 -23.60 -18.90
CA GLU A 8 -29.07 -24.12 -19.85
C GLU A 8 -27.70 -24.16 -19.19
N ALA A 9 -27.13 -25.37 -19.18
CA ALA A 9 -25.75 -25.59 -18.81
C ALA A 9 -24.86 -24.61 -19.61
N GLU A 10 -24.13 -23.76 -18.89
CA GLU A 10 -22.92 -23.09 -19.36
C GLU A 10 -21.94 -24.18 -19.80
N ARG A 11 -22.15 -24.74 -21.00
CA ARG A 11 -21.29 -25.72 -21.62
C ARG A 11 -20.06 -24.96 -22.09
N GLY A 12 -19.18 -24.68 -21.13
CA GLY A 12 -17.91 -24.01 -21.34
C GLY A 12 -17.21 -24.65 -22.53
N LYS A 13 -17.10 -23.89 -23.63
CA LYS A 13 -16.40 -24.29 -24.84
C LYS A 13 -15.02 -24.82 -24.43
N PRO A 14 -14.59 -26.01 -24.88
CA PRO A 14 -13.31 -26.57 -24.46
C PRO A 14 -12.20 -25.57 -24.80
N MET A 15 -11.62 -24.96 -23.77
CA MET A 15 -10.50 -24.04 -23.92
C MET A 15 -9.31 -24.81 -24.46
N THR A 16 -8.87 -24.46 -25.66
CA THR A 16 -7.68 -24.99 -26.31
C THR A 16 -6.47 -24.83 -25.37
N ASN A 17 -5.56 -25.81 -25.27
CA ASN A 17 -4.44 -25.80 -24.31
C ASN A 17 -3.60 -24.51 -24.34
N LYS A 18 -3.44 -23.87 -25.52
CA LYS A 18 -2.80 -22.55 -25.65
C LYS A 18 -3.55 -21.43 -24.91
N LYS A 19 -4.89 -21.40 -24.97
CA LYS A 19 -5.72 -20.41 -24.25
C LYS A 19 -5.69 -20.64 -22.74
N ARG A 20 -5.62 -21.89 -22.28
CA ARG A 20 -5.44 -22.24 -20.86
C ARG A 20 -4.06 -21.81 -20.34
N ALA A 21 -3.01 -21.99 -21.15
CA ALA A 21 -1.66 -21.54 -20.80
C ALA A 21 -1.55 -20.00 -20.76
N ILE A 22 -2.16 -19.29 -21.71
CA ILE A 22 -2.19 -17.82 -21.71
C ILE A 22 -2.99 -17.29 -20.51
N LEU A 23 -4.17 -17.85 -20.24
CA LEU A 23 -5.00 -17.43 -19.11
C LEU A 23 -4.32 -17.75 -17.77
N GLY A 24 -3.68 -18.92 -17.65
CA GLY A 24 -2.90 -19.31 -16.48
C GLY A 24 -1.66 -18.43 -16.27
N GLY A 25 -0.94 -18.09 -17.35
CA GLY A 25 0.21 -17.19 -17.30
C GLY A 25 -0.18 -15.76 -16.89
N MET A 26 -1.29 -15.25 -17.40
CA MET A 26 -1.79 -13.92 -17.03
C MET A 26 -2.25 -13.86 -15.57
N ALA A 27 -2.94 -14.91 -15.09
CA ALA A 27 -3.32 -15.04 -13.68
C ALA A 27 -2.09 -15.14 -12.76
N ALA A 28 -1.07 -15.91 -13.16
CA ALA A 28 0.18 -16.01 -12.41
C ALA A 28 0.93 -14.66 -12.35
N ALA A 29 1.00 -13.93 -13.48
CA ALA A 29 1.62 -12.60 -13.51
C ALA A 29 0.88 -11.61 -12.60
N LEU A 30 -0.45 -11.59 -12.64
CA LEU A 30 -1.28 -10.78 -11.73
C LEU A 30 -1.04 -11.13 -10.26
N ALA A 31 -0.95 -12.42 -9.93
CA ALA A 31 -0.67 -12.88 -8.58
C ALA A 31 0.72 -12.42 -8.10
N VAL A 32 1.75 -12.52 -8.94
CA VAL A 32 3.11 -12.04 -8.61
C VAL A 32 3.11 -10.53 -8.38
N VAL A 33 2.45 -9.75 -9.24
CA VAL A 33 2.34 -8.30 -9.06
C VAL A 33 1.61 -7.96 -7.76
N ALA A 34 0.51 -8.64 -7.46
CA ALA A 34 -0.22 -8.44 -6.20
C ALA A 34 0.65 -8.73 -4.97
N ILE A 35 1.45 -9.80 -5.01
CA ILE A 35 2.38 -10.14 -3.92
C ILE A 35 3.44 -9.05 -3.76
N LEU A 36 4.06 -8.58 -4.85
CA LEU A 36 5.05 -7.50 -4.77
C LEU A 36 4.45 -6.21 -4.20
N CYS A 37 3.22 -5.86 -4.59
CA CYS A 37 2.50 -4.71 -4.03
C CYS A 37 2.22 -4.85 -2.52
N THR A 38 2.14 -6.08 -2.00
CA THR A 38 1.97 -6.31 -0.54
C THR A 38 3.27 -6.17 0.24
N GLN A 39 4.43 -6.17 -0.41
CA GLN A 39 5.74 -6.10 0.25
C GLN A 39 6.36 -4.69 0.25
N ILE A 40 5.71 -3.73 -0.39
CA ILE A 40 6.18 -2.34 -0.46
C ILE A 40 5.20 -1.38 0.22
N THR A 41 5.75 -0.26 0.69
CA THR A 41 5.00 0.85 1.25
C THR A 41 5.58 2.17 0.74
N ILE A 42 4.68 3.09 0.35
CA ILE A 42 4.98 4.48 0.07
C ILE A 42 4.89 5.24 1.39
N PHE A 43 6.04 5.56 1.97
CA PHE A 43 6.16 6.21 3.27
C PHE A 43 6.42 7.71 3.12
N VAL A 44 5.49 8.55 3.56
CA VAL A 44 5.55 10.00 3.44
C VAL A 44 6.04 10.62 4.74
N ILE A 45 7.07 11.44 4.64
CA ILE A 45 7.65 12.21 5.73
C ILE A 45 7.22 13.65 5.54
N GLN A 46 6.34 14.13 6.43
CA GLN A 46 5.91 15.54 6.44
C GLN A 46 7.13 16.44 6.72
N PRO A 47 7.18 17.65 6.14
CA PRO A 47 8.10 18.68 6.58
C PRO A 47 8.11 18.84 8.10
N ILE A 48 9.26 18.61 8.71
CA ILE A 48 9.54 18.80 10.14
C ILE A 48 10.77 19.68 10.28
N GLY A 49 10.98 20.33 11.42
CA GLY A 49 12.09 21.28 11.59
C GLY A 49 13.48 20.77 11.14
N SER A 50 13.76 19.47 11.25
CA SER A 50 15.01 18.84 10.79
C SER A 50 15.00 18.35 9.34
N ILE A 51 13.83 18.26 8.70
CA ILE A 51 13.62 17.85 7.30
C ILE A 51 12.66 18.87 6.66
N PRO A 52 13.13 20.08 6.31
CA PRO A 52 12.27 21.20 5.95
C PRO A 52 11.46 20.98 4.67
N ASP A 53 11.96 20.18 3.74
CA ASP A 53 11.26 19.87 2.47
C ASP A 53 10.28 18.69 2.59
N GLY A 54 10.34 17.92 3.69
CA GLY A 54 9.78 16.58 3.74
C GLY A 54 10.38 15.65 2.67
N LYS A 55 9.95 14.39 2.65
CA LYS A 55 10.32 13.41 1.60
C LYS A 55 9.23 12.35 1.45
N THR A 56 9.20 11.69 0.31
CA THR A 56 8.43 10.44 0.14
C THR A 56 9.40 9.31 -0.17
N LEU A 57 9.29 8.20 0.53
CA LEU A 57 10.15 7.04 0.38
C LEU A 57 9.33 5.86 -0.15
N VAL A 58 9.90 5.09 -1.06
CA VAL A 58 9.37 3.75 -1.37
C VAL A 58 10.23 2.77 -0.61
N ILE A 59 9.65 2.08 0.36
CA ILE A 59 10.36 1.22 1.29
C ILE A 59 9.80 -0.20 1.31
N SER A 60 10.60 -1.15 1.79
CA SER A 60 10.07 -2.46 2.17
C SER A 60 9.03 -2.30 3.28
N ARG A 61 7.90 -2.99 3.16
CA ARG A 61 6.80 -2.90 4.12
C ARG A 61 7.26 -3.41 5.48
N LEU A 62 7.09 -2.58 6.52
CA LEU A 62 7.27 -2.98 7.91
C LEU A 62 5.93 -3.41 8.52
N ASN A 63 6.01 -4.15 9.63
CA ASN A 63 4.82 -4.56 10.36
C ASN A 63 4.00 -3.34 10.81
N LYS A 64 2.67 -3.43 10.68
CA LYS A 64 1.69 -2.37 10.99
C LYS A 64 1.71 -1.14 10.06
N MET A 65 2.36 -1.25 8.90
CA MET A 65 2.27 -0.23 7.85
C MET A 65 1.19 -0.55 6.83
N GLU A 66 0.54 0.50 6.36
CA GLU A 66 -0.33 0.45 5.18
C GLU A 66 0.47 0.61 3.88
N PHE A 67 -0.19 0.50 2.72
CA PHE A 67 0.48 0.67 1.43
C PHE A 67 0.94 2.11 1.20
N ILE A 68 0.12 3.09 1.59
CA ILE A 68 0.50 4.51 1.67
C ILE A 68 0.43 4.88 3.12
N ASP A 69 1.55 5.29 3.69
CA ASP A 69 1.64 5.55 5.12
C ASP A 69 2.52 6.75 5.40
N SER A 70 2.42 7.29 6.61
CA SER A 70 3.29 8.36 7.09
C SER A 70 3.61 8.17 8.57
N ALA A 71 4.64 8.86 9.06
CA ALA A 71 4.94 8.85 10.49
C ALA A 71 3.72 9.31 11.30
N ASP A 72 2.99 10.30 10.81
CA ASP A 72 1.85 10.89 11.51
C ASP A 72 0.64 9.97 11.52
N ALA A 73 0.32 9.34 10.39
CA ALA A 73 -0.75 8.36 10.30
C ALA A 73 -0.50 7.18 11.25
N MET A 74 0.73 6.69 11.30
CA MET A 74 1.12 5.65 12.24
C MET A 74 1.03 6.11 13.70
N CYS A 75 1.45 7.34 14.00
CA CYS A 75 1.34 7.89 15.35
C CYS A 75 -0.12 8.03 15.79
N ASP A 76 -0.97 8.58 14.93
CA ASP A 76 -2.41 8.70 15.17
C ASP A 76 -3.04 7.33 15.43
N ARG A 77 -2.68 6.29 14.66
CA ARG A 77 -3.19 4.93 14.86
C ARG A 77 -2.67 4.22 16.12
N ILE A 78 -1.45 4.54 16.58
CA ILE A 78 -0.79 3.83 17.70
C ILE A 78 -1.04 4.52 19.03
N GLN A 79 -1.08 5.86 19.05
CA GLN A 79 -1.10 6.68 20.26
C GLN A 79 -2.30 7.65 20.33
N ASP A 80 -3.25 7.57 19.40
CA ASP A 80 -4.38 8.50 19.27
C ASP A 80 -3.94 9.98 19.20
N GLY A 81 -2.77 10.22 18.61
CA GLY A 81 -2.22 11.56 18.45
C GLY A 81 -0.81 11.57 17.88
N VAL A 82 -0.38 12.75 17.43
CA VAL A 82 0.94 12.97 16.82
C VAL A 82 1.83 13.76 17.76
N SER A 83 2.98 13.19 18.11
CA SER A 83 4.02 13.83 18.91
C SER A 83 5.37 13.77 18.21
N ILE A 84 6.25 14.73 18.49
CA ILE A 84 7.63 14.75 17.95
C ILE A 84 8.38 13.47 18.31
N LEU A 85 8.16 12.93 19.51
CA LEU A 85 8.80 11.71 19.98
C LEU A 85 8.33 10.50 19.16
N CYS A 86 7.02 10.40 18.88
CA CYS A 86 6.47 9.34 18.05
C CYS A 86 7.01 9.41 16.60
N ARG A 87 7.02 10.62 16.01
CA ARG A 87 7.63 10.86 14.68
C ARG A 87 9.08 10.39 14.65
N GLY A 88 9.89 10.81 15.63
CA GLY A 88 11.29 10.44 15.74
C GLY A 88 11.50 8.92 15.88
N MET A 89 10.70 8.25 16.71
CA MET A 89 10.77 6.80 16.90
C MET A 89 10.44 6.03 15.62
N LEU A 90 9.38 6.43 14.91
CA LEU A 90 8.98 5.78 13.66
C LEU A 90 9.99 6.03 12.54
N LEU A 91 10.49 7.26 12.40
CA LEU A 91 11.54 7.58 11.44
C LEU A 91 12.82 6.78 11.73
N GLY A 92 13.21 6.65 13.00
CA GLY A 92 14.34 5.80 13.40
C GLY A 92 14.10 4.32 13.09
N THR A 93 12.87 3.84 13.31
CA THR A 93 12.47 2.46 13.00
C THR A 93 12.51 2.19 11.50
N VAL A 94 11.99 3.11 10.67
CA VAL A 94 12.06 3.06 9.21
C VAL A 94 13.51 3.05 8.75
N ALA A 95 14.33 3.96 9.27
CA ALA A 95 15.73 4.08 8.88
C ALA A 95 16.55 2.82 9.22
N LYS A 96 16.21 2.11 10.31
CA LYS A 96 16.92 0.92 10.76
C LYS A 96 16.43 -0.37 10.10
N ASN A 97 15.12 -0.52 9.89
CA ASN A 97 14.52 -1.81 9.53
C ASN A 97 14.00 -1.86 8.09
N ALA A 98 13.76 -0.71 7.45
CA ALA A 98 13.24 -0.68 6.10
C ALA A 98 14.36 -0.53 5.07
N THR A 99 14.25 -1.27 3.97
CA THR A 99 15.09 -1.06 2.79
C THR A 99 14.47 0.05 1.95
N ILE A 100 15.23 1.12 1.68
CA ILE A 100 14.77 2.23 0.84
C ILE A 100 15.08 1.91 -0.62
N TYR A 101 14.02 1.73 -1.43
CA TYR A 101 14.14 1.51 -2.87
C TYR A 101 14.23 2.83 -3.65
N LEU A 102 13.48 3.84 -3.23
CA LEU A 102 13.39 5.13 -3.93
C LEU A 102 13.18 6.29 -2.96
N ARG A 103 13.71 7.47 -3.33
CA ARG A 103 13.46 8.75 -2.65
C ARG A 103 12.83 9.73 -3.63
N LEU A 104 11.68 10.25 -3.27
CA LEU A 104 10.87 11.19 -4.04
C LEU A 104 10.69 12.49 -3.23
N PRO A 105 10.41 13.62 -3.90
CA PRO A 105 10.01 14.83 -3.21
C PRO A 105 8.69 14.62 -2.46
N TYR A 106 8.47 15.42 -1.42
CA TYR A 106 7.25 15.38 -0.64
C TYR A 106 6.00 15.61 -1.51
N SER A 107 4.96 14.82 -1.27
CA SER A 107 3.66 14.99 -1.89
C SER A 107 2.59 15.18 -0.82
N LYS A 108 1.95 16.36 -0.82
CA LYS A 108 0.84 16.67 0.08
C LYS A 108 -0.35 15.75 -0.12
N TRP A 109 -0.62 15.34 -1.36
CA TRP A 109 -1.71 14.42 -1.67
C TRP A 109 -1.48 13.04 -1.04
N LEU A 110 -0.29 12.46 -1.18
CA LEU A 110 0.05 11.18 -0.55
C LEU A 110 -0.01 11.27 0.98
N TYR A 111 0.43 12.39 1.55
CA TYR A 111 0.32 12.64 2.98
C TYR A 111 -1.14 12.65 3.44
N SER A 112 -2.01 13.42 2.76
CA SER A 112 -3.44 13.47 3.08
C SER A 112 -4.13 12.12 2.96
N VAL A 113 -3.73 11.29 1.99
CA VAL A 113 -4.26 9.92 1.85
C VAL A 113 -3.82 9.08 3.05
N SER A 114 -2.55 9.17 3.47
CA SER A 114 -2.04 8.39 4.60
C SER A 114 -2.75 8.70 5.92
N THR A 115 -3.13 9.97 6.15
CA THR A 115 -3.75 10.43 7.40
C THR A 115 -5.28 10.39 7.38
N GLY A 116 -5.88 9.85 6.32
CA GLY A 116 -7.34 9.85 6.16
C GLY A 116 -7.94 11.26 6.04
N GLY A 117 -7.17 12.23 5.53
CA GLY A 117 -7.59 13.63 5.38
C GLY A 117 -7.29 14.53 6.58
N LYS A 118 -6.72 14.01 7.67
CA LYS A 118 -6.28 14.83 8.81
C LYS A 118 -4.98 15.56 8.48
N GLU A 119 -4.90 16.84 8.83
CA GLU A 119 -3.63 17.57 8.82
C GLU A 119 -3.10 17.69 10.25
N PHE A 120 -1.84 17.34 10.45
CA PHE A 120 -1.13 17.51 11.72
C PHE A 120 -0.09 18.62 11.59
N ASP A 121 0.15 19.33 12.69
CA ASP A 121 1.11 20.43 12.75
C ASP A 121 2.55 19.95 12.58
N ARG A 122 3.41 20.85 12.08
CA ARG A 122 4.80 20.56 11.71
C ARG A 122 5.75 20.60 12.90
#